data_AF-A0A645BYK3-F1
#
_entry.id   AF-A0A645BYK3-F1
#
_cell.length_a   1.000
_cell.length_b   1.000
_cell.length_c   1.000
_cell.angle_alpha   90.00
_cell.angle_beta   90.00
_cell.angle_gamma   90.00
#
_symmetry.space_group_name_H-M   'P 1'
#
loop_
_entity.id
_entity.type
_entity.pdbx_description
1 polymer ?
#
loop_
_entity_poly.entity_id
_entity_poly.type
_entity_poly.pdbx_seq_one_letter_code
_entity_poly.pdbx_strand_id
1 'polypeptide(L)'
;MPVKAERVETARQDVINEATNQYPPIRYRSSEIASLRKSGYDSDPNKDLVDAVKNMGIDQIVEFYNKNVKDNKMTYLVVGSSKKIDMKKLSGYGRIIKIKNLWH
;
A
#
# COMPACT_ATOMS: atom_id res chain seq x y z
N MET A 1 6.79 2.23 -14.84
CA MET A 1 5.31 2.24 -14.70
C MET A 1 4.68 2.80 -15.97
N PRO A 2 3.62 2.19 -16.55
CA PRO A 2 2.88 2.80 -17.66
C PRO A 2 2.07 3.99 -17.14
N VAL A 3 2.27 5.17 -17.72
CA VAL A 3 1.62 6.42 -17.30
C VAL A 3 0.32 6.60 -18.09
N LYS A 4 -0.82 6.65 -17.39
CA LYS A 4 -2.14 6.96 -17.97
C LYS A 4 -2.83 7.99 -17.09
N ALA A 5 -2.79 9.26 -17.48
CA ALA A 5 -3.31 10.37 -16.69
C ALA A 5 -4.80 10.21 -16.32
N GLU A 6 -5.59 9.64 -17.23
CA GLU A 6 -7.02 9.35 -17.00
C GLU A 6 -7.29 8.45 -15.78
N ARG A 7 -6.33 7.59 -15.38
CA ARG A 7 -6.49 6.72 -14.21
C ARG A 7 -6.20 7.42 -12.89
N VAL A 8 -5.51 8.57 -12.93
CA VAL A 8 -5.12 9.30 -11.72
C VAL A 8 -6.34 9.90 -11.03
N GLU A 9 -7.27 10.47 -11.79
CA GLU A 9 -8.48 11.06 -11.21
C GLU A 9 -9.34 10.00 -10.52
N THR A 10 -9.53 8.84 -11.13
CA THR A 10 -10.25 7.73 -10.49
C THR A 10 -9.54 7.26 -9.22
N ALA A 11 -8.23 7.02 -9.29
CA ALA A 11 -7.47 6.58 -8.13
C ALA A 11 -7.47 7.60 -6.98
N ARG A 12 -7.38 8.90 -7.31
CA ARG A 12 -7.52 10.00 -6.35
C ARG A 12 -8.89 9.96 -5.67
N GLN A 13 -9.95 9.84 -6.47
CA GLN A 13 -11.31 9.80 -5.96
C GLN A 13 -11.55 8.57 -5.07
N ASP A 14 -10.98 7.43 -5.41
CA ASP A 14 -11.07 6.21 -4.61
C ASP A 14 -10.42 6.40 -3.22
N VAL A 15 -9.23 7.02 -3.16
CA VAL A 15 -8.56 7.33 -1.88
C VAL A 15 -9.37 8.31 -1.04
N ILE A 16 -9.94 9.34 -1.64
CA ILE A 16 -10.81 10.30 -0.94
C ILE A 16 -12.08 9.60 -0.43
N ASN A 17 -12.69 8.75 -1.26
CA ASN A 17 -13.88 7.97 -0.87
C ASN A 17 -13.57 7.03 0.28
N GLU A 18 -12.42 6.36 0.27
CA GLU A 18 -12.00 5.48 1.36
C GLU A 18 -11.82 6.28 2.66
N ALA A 19 -11.05 7.37 2.62
CA ALA A 19 -10.78 8.22 3.78
C ALA A 19 -12.05 8.84 4.39
N THR A 20 -13.04 9.17 3.55
CA THR A 20 -14.31 9.77 4.01
C THR A 20 -15.33 8.72 4.47
N ASN A 21 -15.31 7.51 3.91
CA ASN A 21 -16.28 6.45 4.22
C ASN A 21 -15.83 5.49 5.32
N GLN A 22 -14.52 5.40 5.61
CA GLN A 22 -13.99 4.60 6.72
C GLN A 22 -14.25 5.30 8.06
N TYR A 23 -15.53 5.39 8.43
CA TYR A 23 -15.92 5.88 9.73
C TYR A 23 -16.25 4.70 10.66
N PRO A 24 -15.53 4.53 11.79
CA PRO A 24 -15.76 3.39 12.67
C PRO A 24 -17.15 3.46 13.31
N PRO A 25 -17.85 2.31 13.47
CA PRO A 25 -19.09 2.25 14.23
C PRO A 25 -18.91 2.82 15.63
N ILE A 26 -19.96 3.39 16.22
CA ILE A 26 -19.93 4.07 17.53
C ILE A 26 -19.16 3.28 18.59
N ARG A 27 -19.35 1.96 18.62
CA ARG A 27 -18.75 1.04 19.59
C ARG A 27 -17.22 0.97 19.52
N TYR A 28 -16.62 1.24 18.36
CA TYR A 28 -15.18 1.15 18.14
C TYR A 28 -14.47 2.52 18.19
N ARG A 29 -15.23 3.63 18.16
CA ARG A 29 -14.65 4.99 18.07
C ARG A 29 -13.65 5.31 19.18
N SER A 30 -13.96 4.98 20.42
CA SER A 30 -13.04 5.26 21.54
C SER A 30 -11.73 4.47 21.43
N SER A 31 -11.80 3.22 20.97
CA SER A 31 -10.61 2.39 20.74
C SER A 31 -9.77 2.93 19.60
N GLU A 32 -10.41 3.36 18.51
CA GLU A 32 -9.72 3.96 17.36
C GLU A 32 -8.99 5.25 17.76
N ILE A 33 -9.67 6.17 18.44
CA ILE A 33 -9.07 7.43 18.92
C ILE A 33 -7.90 7.15 19.87
N ALA A 34 -8.02 6.17 20.76
CA ALA A 34 -6.92 5.78 21.65
C ALA A 34 -5.72 5.21 20.87
N SER A 35 -5.98 4.42 19.83
CA SER A 35 -4.96 3.87 18.93
C SER A 35 -4.22 4.97 18.15
N LEU A 36 -4.97 5.93 17.60
CA LEU A 36 -4.42 7.09 16.88
C LEU A 36 -3.54 7.94 17.79
N ARG A 37 -4.02 8.29 18.99
CA ARG A 37 -3.23 9.04 19.97
C ARG A 37 -1.97 8.30 20.40
N LYS A 38 -2.08 6.98 20.63
CA LYS A 38 -0.91 6.13 20.95
C LYS A 38 0.11 6.11 19.80
N SER A 39 -0.37 6.21 18.56
CA SER A 39 0.47 6.30 17.36
C SER A 39 1.03 7.70 17.11
N GLY A 40 0.70 8.68 17.96
CA GLY A 40 1.23 10.04 17.90
C GLY A 40 0.37 11.03 17.10
N TYR A 41 -0.86 10.68 16.74
CA TYR A 41 -1.76 11.58 16.02
C TYR A 41 -2.58 12.45 16.98
N ASP A 42 -2.56 13.77 16.75
CA ASP A 42 -3.35 14.75 17.49
C ASP A 42 -4.77 14.92 16.93
N SER A 43 -4.96 14.56 15.65
CA SER A 43 -6.24 14.59 14.94
C SER A 43 -6.38 13.40 14.00
N ASP A 44 -7.55 13.26 13.38
CA ASP A 44 -7.79 12.23 12.37
C ASP A 44 -6.84 12.42 11.17
N PRO A 45 -5.94 11.45 10.88
CA PRO A 45 -5.00 11.55 9.77
C PRO A 45 -5.69 11.56 8.39
N ASN A 46 -6.94 11.08 8.29
CA ASN A 46 -7.69 11.13 7.04
C ASN A 46 -7.95 12.56 6.56
N LYS A 47 -8.02 13.53 7.49
CA LYS A 47 -8.15 14.95 7.14
C LYS A 47 -6.96 15.41 6.31
N ASP A 48 -5.75 15.19 6.84
CA ASP A 48 -4.50 15.61 6.19
C ASP A 48 -4.27 14.85 4.89
N LEU A 49 -4.66 13.56 4.85
CA LEU A 49 -4.61 12.73 3.64
C LEU A 49 -5.48 13.30 2.51
N VAL A 50 -6.75 13.63 2.80
CA VAL A 50 -7.66 14.20 1.80
C VAL A 50 -7.13 15.53 1.28
N ASP A 51 -6.66 16.41 2.17
CA ASP A 51 -6.10 17.70 1.79
C ASP A 51 -4.85 17.54 0.89
N ALA A 52 -3.98 16.56 1.18
CA ALA A 52 -2.79 16.29 0.39
C ALA A 52 -3.10 15.67 -0.98
N VAL A 53 -4.09 14.77 -1.07
CA VAL A 53 -4.40 14.01 -2.29
C VAL A 53 -5.33 14.79 -3.23
N LYS A 54 -6.16 15.72 -2.72
CA LYS A 54 -7.14 16.45 -3.51
C LYS A 54 -6.57 17.14 -4.76
N ASN A 55 -5.34 17.65 -4.69
CA ASN A 55 -4.69 18.37 -5.80
C ASN A 55 -3.49 17.61 -6.40
N MET A 56 -3.25 16.36 -6.02
CA MET A 56 -2.10 15.56 -6.47
C MET A 56 -2.10 15.26 -7.98
N GLY A 57 -1.15 15.77 -8.76
CA GLY A 57 -1.08 15.52 -10.21
C GLY A 57 -0.41 14.19 -10.58
N ILE A 58 -0.53 13.80 -11.86
CA ILE A 58 0.23 12.65 -12.41
C ILE A 58 1.75 12.84 -12.24
N ASP A 59 2.24 14.07 -12.33
CA ASP A 59 3.66 14.39 -12.22
C ASP A 59 4.21 14.02 -10.83
N GLN A 60 3.46 14.30 -9.77
CA GLN A 60 3.84 13.96 -8.40
C GLN A 60 3.86 12.44 -8.18
N ILE A 61 2.95 11.69 -8.82
CA ILE A 61 2.94 10.22 -8.79
C ILE A 61 4.17 9.66 -9.51
N VAL A 62 4.50 10.22 -10.68
CA VAL A 62 5.68 9.81 -11.46
C VAL A 62 6.96 10.13 -10.69
N GLU A 63 7.04 11.30 -10.05
CA GLU A 63 8.16 11.68 -9.20
C GLU A 63 8.31 10.72 -8.02
N PHE A 64 7.22 10.41 -7.31
CA PHE A 64 7.22 9.45 -6.22
C PHE A 64 7.72 8.07 -6.69
N TYR A 65 7.22 7.58 -7.84
CA TYR A 65 7.65 6.31 -8.40
C TYR A 65 9.15 6.32 -8.74
N ASN A 66 9.63 7.36 -9.41
CA ASN A 66 11.03 7.47 -9.78
C ASN A 66 11.95 7.54 -8.57
N LYS A 67 11.56 8.28 -7.53
CA LYS A 67 12.36 8.48 -6.32
C LYS A 67 12.33 7.28 -5.37
N ASN A 68 11.18 6.63 -5.22
CA ASN A 68 10.94 5.68 -4.14
C ASN A 68 10.63 4.24 -4.59
N VAL A 69 10.43 3.98 -5.88
CA VAL A 69 9.98 2.64 -6.34
C VAL A 69 10.86 2.09 -7.45
N LYS A 70 11.20 2.90 -8.46
CA LYS A 70 11.82 2.46 -9.72
C LYS A 70 13.07 1.61 -9.52
N ASP A 71 13.99 2.04 -8.66
CA ASP A 71 15.30 1.39 -8.47
C ASP A 71 15.36 0.50 -7.23
N ASN A 72 14.22 0.28 -6.56
CA ASN A 72 14.16 -0.60 -5.39
C ASN A 72 14.18 -2.08 -5.79
N LYS A 73 14.96 -2.87 -5.05
CA LYS A 73 15.06 -4.33 -5.25
C LYS A 73 13.70 -4.97 -4.98
N MET A 74 13.05 -5.45 -6.03
CA MET A 74 11.78 -6.16 -5.90
C MET A 74 11.99 -7.56 -5.35
N THR A 75 11.29 -7.86 -4.25
CA THR A 75 11.24 -9.22 -3.67
C THR A 75 9.86 -9.80 -3.92
N TYR A 76 9.81 -10.98 -4.53
CA TYR A 76 8.56 -11.73 -4.72
C TYR A 76 8.38 -12.73 -3.59
N LEU A 77 7.27 -12.63 -2.86
CA LEU A 77 6.84 -13.63 -1.89
C LEU A 77 5.86 -14.59 -2.57
N VAL A 78 6.24 -15.86 -2.68
CA VAL A 78 5.39 -16.92 -3.25
C VAL A 78 4.97 -17.86 -2.13
N VAL A 79 3.67 -17.90 -1.83
CA VAL A 79 3.09 -18.78 -0.82
C VAL A 79 2.36 -19.92 -1.51
N GLY A 80 2.78 -21.16 -1.25
CA GLY A 80 2.16 -22.33 -1.84
C GLY A 80 2.96 -23.60 -1.62
N SER A 81 2.39 -24.73 -2.02
CA SER A 81 3.09 -26.01 -1.97
C SER A 81 4.13 -26.09 -3.07
N SER A 82 5.40 -26.21 -2.69
CA SER A 82 6.50 -26.41 -3.64
C SER A 82 6.36 -27.68 -4.50
N LYS A 83 5.50 -28.63 -4.11
CA LYS A 83 5.17 -29.82 -4.92
C LYS A 83 4.26 -29.50 -6.11
N LYS A 84 3.51 -28.39 -6.05
CA LYS A 84 2.56 -27.96 -7.08
C LYS A 84 3.10 -26.83 -7.96
N ILE A 85 4.29 -26.33 -7.65
CA ILE A 85 4.94 -25.22 -8.37
C ILE A 85 6.11 -25.78 -9.16
N ASP A 86 6.23 -25.37 -10.42
CA ASP A 86 7.42 -25.64 -11.23
C ASP A 86 8.58 -24.77 -10.71
N MET A 87 9.33 -25.32 -9.76
CA MET A 87 10.44 -24.64 -9.10
C MET A 87 11.59 -24.33 -10.07
N LYS A 88 11.71 -25.08 -11.18
CA LYS A 88 12.73 -24.84 -12.21
C LYS A 88 12.39 -23.58 -13.00
N LYS A 89 11.14 -23.45 -13.45
CA LYS A 89 10.68 -22.21 -14.09
C LYS A 89 10.77 -21.02 -13.14
N LEU A 90 10.37 -21.20 -11.88
CA LEU A 90 10.44 -20.13 -10.87
C LEU A 90 11.88 -19.62 -10.67
N SER A 91 12.87 -20.51 -10.74
CA SER A 91 14.28 -20.14 -10.58
C SER A 91 14.82 -19.26 -11.71
N GLY A 92 14.14 -19.24 -12.86
CA GLY A 92 14.46 -18.34 -13.97
C GLY A 92 14.17 -16.87 -13.68
N TYR A 93 13.30 -16.57 -12.70
CA TYR A 93 12.97 -15.20 -12.30
C TYR A 93 13.93 -14.64 -11.24
N GLY A 94 14.79 -15.48 -10.65
CA GLY A 94 15.77 -15.06 -9.66
C GLY A 94 16.08 -16.11 -8.61
N ARG A 95 16.94 -15.73 -7.65
CA ARG A 95 17.34 -16.59 -6.55
C ARG A 95 16.15 -16.89 -5.64
N ILE A 96 15.86 -18.17 -5.46
CA ILE A 96 14.80 -18.62 -4.55
C ILE A 96 15.37 -18.82 -3.14
N ILE A 97 14.73 -18.18 -2.15
CA ILE A 97 15.00 -18.40 -0.73
C ILE A 97 13.79 -19.10 -0.12
N LYS A 98 13.98 -20.35 0.35
CA LYS A 98 12.92 -21.09 1.05
C LYS A 98 12.92 -20.71 2.53
N ILE A 99 11.81 -20.15 3.01
CA ILE A 99 11.63 -19.84 4.43
C ILE A 99 11.17 -21.12 5.13
N LYS A 100 11.93 -21.59 6.12
CA LYS A 100 11.66 -22.85 6.83
C LYS A 100 10.83 -22.66 8.11
N ASN A 101 10.97 -21.53 8.79
CA ASN A 101 10.26 -21.22 10.02
C ASN A 101 9.61 -19.84 9.86
N LEU A 102 8.30 -19.79 9.60
CA LEU A 102 7.57 -18.52 9.50
C LEU A 102 6.96 -18.09 10.85
N TRP A 103 7.08 -18.92 11.88
CA TRP A 103 6.48 -18.71 13.19
C TRP A 103 7.49 -19.09 14.28
N HIS A 104 7.76 -18.15 15.16
CA HIS A 104 8.32 -18.38 16.49
C HIS A 104 7.21 -18.09 17.51
#